data_AF-A0AAE0TBC9-F1
#
_entry.id   AF-A0AAE0TBC9-F1
#
_cell.length_a   1.000
_cell.length_b   1.000
_cell.length_c   1.000
_cell.angle_alpha   90.00
_cell.angle_beta   90.00
_cell.angle_gamma   90.00
#
_symmetry.space_group_name_H-M   'P 1'
#
loop_
_entity.id
_entity.type
_entity.pdbx_description
1 polymer ?
#
loop_
_entity_poly.entity_id
_entity_poly.type
_entity_poly.pdbx_seq_one_letter_code
_entity_poly.pdbx_strand_id
1 'polypeptide(L)' 'MTYIHSSKLVSHGRLKSTNCLVDNRWVLKITDFGLGYLTEKIDSLDLEENESFK' A
#
# COMPACT_ATOMS: atom_id res chain seq x y z
N MET A 1 -12.95 2.85 8.07
CA MET A 1 -11.63 2.71 7.42
C MET A 1 -11.17 4.04 6.84
N THR A 2 -11.24 5.12 7.62
CA THR A 2 -11.05 6.48 7.09
C THR A 2 -9.59 6.76 6.77
N TYR A 3 -8.67 6.24 7.60
CA TYR A 3 -7.24 6.50 7.48
C TYR A 3 -6.65 6.11 6.11
N ILE A 4 -6.89 4.87 5.66
CA ILE A 4 -6.39 4.42 4.35
C ILE A 4 -7.10 5.16 3.21
N HIS A 5 -8.40 5.42 3.35
CA HIS A 5 -9.18 6.10 2.33
C HIS A 5 -8.83 7.59 2.17
N SER A 6 -8.34 8.24 3.22
CA SER A 6 -7.78 9.59 3.15
C SER A 6 -6.31 9.64 2.72
N SER A 7 -5.64 8.49 2.64
CA SER A 7 -4.24 8.42 2.25
C SER A 7 -4.08 8.34 0.72
N LYS A 8 -2.84 8.52 0.23
CA LYS A 8 -2.50 8.33 -1.19
C LYS A 8 -2.79 6.91 -1.71
N LEU A 9 -2.92 5.94 -0.81
CA LEU A 9 -3.27 4.56 -1.19
C LEU A 9 -4.74 4.42 -1.56
N VAL A 10 -5.62 5.29 -1.04
CA VAL A 10 -7.08 5.39 -1.28
C VAL A 10 -7.89 4.14 -0.85
N SER A 11 -7.31 2.96 -0.95
CA SER A 11 -7.90 1.69 -0.58
C SER A 11 -6.82 0.67 -0.21
N HIS A 12 -7.23 -0.42 0.43
CA HIS A 12 -6.33 -1.54 0.74
C HIS A 12 -6.11 -2.49 -0.46
N GLY A 13 -7.09 -2.60 -1.35
CA GLY A 13 -7.10 -3.56 -2.48
C GLY A 13 -7.36 -5.02 -2.10
N ARG A 14 -6.72 -5.55 -1.04
CA ARG A 14 -6.83 -6.96 -0.60
C ARG A 14 -7.09 -7.08 0.90
N LEU A 15 -8.19 -6.50 1.39
CA LEU A 15 -8.55 -6.61 2.80
C LEU A 15 -9.19 -7.99 3.06
N LYS A 16 -8.43 -8.88 3.70
CA LYS A 16 -8.87 -10.23 4.15
C LYS A 16 -8.64 -10.37 5.65
N SER A 17 -9.34 -11.29 6.31
CA SER A 17 -9.16 -11.56 7.74
C SER A 17 -7.72 -11.93 8.10
N THR A 18 -6.99 -12.59 7.18
CA THR A 18 -5.57 -12.91 7.32
C THR A 18 -4.67 -11.69 7.45
N ASN A 19 -5.15 -10.51 7.05
CA ASN A 19 -4.42 -9.24 7.04
C ASN A 19 -4.94 -8.29 8.14
N CYS A 20 -5.77 -8.82 9.04
CA CYS A 20 -6.37 -8.12 10.18
C CYS A 20 -5.81 -8.71 11.47
N LEU A 21 -4.86 -8.01 12.08
CA LEU A 21 -4.22 -8.43 13.33
C LEU A 21 -4.91 -7.78 14.52
N VAL A 22 -5.04 -8.51 15.62
CA VAL A 22 -5.56 -7.99 16.89
C VAL A 22 -4.45 -8.07 17.93
N ASP A 23 -4.17 -6.95 18.61
CA ASP A 23 -3.18 -6.93 19.70
C ASP A 23 -3.80 -7.24 21.08
N ASN A 24 -2.97 -7.29 22.12
CA ASN A 24 -3.38 -7.61 23.49
C ASN A 24 -4.37 -6.61 24.11
N ARG A 25 -4.54 -5.43 23.51
CA ARG A 25 -5.51 -4.40 23.94
C ARG A 25 -6.76 -4.43 23.07
N TRP A 26 -6.97 -5.50 22.30
CA TRP A 26 -8.10 -5.66 21.39
C TRP A 26 -8.17 -4.60 20.29
N VAL A 27 -7.02 -4.04 19.90
CA VAL A 27 -6.96 -3.05 18.82
C VAL A 27 -6.72 -3.75 17.49
N LEU A 28 -7.59 -3.48 16.51
CA LEU A 28 -7.44 -3.94 15.13
C LEU A 28 -6.32 -3.15 14.44
N LYS A 29 -5.35 -3.88 13.88
CA LYS A 29 -4.29 -3.39 13.02
C LYS A 29 -4.41 -4.05 11.66
N ILE A 30 -4.19 -3.27 10.61
CA ILE A 30 -4.34 -3.73 9.24
C ILE A 30 -2.96 -3.76 8.59
N THR A 31 -2.65 -4.82 7.84
CA THR A 31 -1.32 -5.09 7.25
C THR A 31 -1.41 -5.35 5.75
N ASP A 32 -0.26 -5.45 5.07
CA ASP A 32 -0.16 -5.77 3.63
C ASP A 32 -0.94 -4.81 2.70
N PHE A 33 -1.02 -3.54 3.07
CA PHE A 33 -1.54 -2.47 2.22
C PHE A 33 -0.40 -1.72 1.52
N GLY A 34 -0.69 -1.09 0.37
CA GLY A 34 0.27 -0.22 -0.34
C GLY A 34 1.33 -0.92 -1.21
N LEU A 35 1.32 -2.26 -1.28
CA LEU A 35 2.21 -3.02 -2.17
C LEU A 35 2.02 -2.68 -3.65
N GLY A 36 0.77 -2.58 -4.12
CA GLY A 36 0.47 -2.20 -5.51
C GLY A 36 1.00 -0.81 -5.86
N TYR A 37 0.84 0.15 -4.94
CA TYR A 37 1.38 1.49 -5.09
C TYR A 37 2.93 1.49 -5.15
N LEU A 38 3.59 0.64 -4.37
CA LEU A 38 5.05 0.51 -4.42
C LEU A 38 5.51 -0.03 -5.78
N THR A 39 4.83 -1.05 -6.31
CA THR A 39 5.15 -1.63 -7.62
C THR A 39 4.97 -0.62 -8.75
N GLU A 40 3.82 0.05 -8.83
CA GLU A 40 3.57 1.11 -9.82
C GLU A 40 4.62 2.23 -9.74
N LYS A 41 5.07 2.55 -8.53
CA LYS A 41 6.10 3.58 -8.34
C LYS A 41 7.48 3.13 -8.80
N ILE A 42 7.83 1.86 -8.60
CA ILE A 42 9.09 1.30 -9.11
C ILE A 42 9.06 1.29 -10.64
N ASP A 43 7.97 0.83 -11.24
CA ASP A 43 7.82 0.79 -12.71
C ASP A 43 7.93 2.19 -13.33
N SER A 44 7.40 3.22 -12.67
CA SER A 44 7.52 4.61 -13.14
C SER A 44 8.92 5.20 -12.95
N LEU A 45 9.64 4.84 -11.87
CA LEU A 45 11.03 5.26 -11.65
C LEU A 45 11.97 4.65 -12.70
N ASP A 46 11.77 3.38 -13.04
CA ASP A 46 12.56 2.70 -14.08
C ASP A 46 12.36 3.37 -15.45
N LEU A 47 11.15 3.85 -15.76
CA LEU A 47 10.88 4.60 -16.99
C LEU A 47 11.58 5.97 -17.00
N GLU A 48 11.56 6.71 -15.90
CA GLU A 48 12.23 8.01 -15.79
C GLU A 48 13.76 7.88 -15.90
N GLU A 49 14.36 6.87 -15.27
CA GLU A 49 15.80 6.64 -15.34
C GLU A 49 16.23 6.27 -16.77
N ASN A 50 15.44 5.46 -17.48
CA ASN A 50 15.71 5.07 -18.87
C ASN A 50 15.53 6.23 -19.89
N GLU A 51 14.65 7.19 -19.64
CA GLU A 51 14.54 8.39 -20.49
C GLU A 51 15.67 9.40 -20.25
N SER A 52 16.24 9.44 -19.04
CA SER A 52 17.31 10.40 -18.69
C SER A 52 18.67 10.11 -19.35
N PHE A 53 18.88 8.88 -19.83
CA PHE A 53 20.11 8.45 -20.52
C PHE A 53 20.00 8.48 -22.06
N LYS A 54 18.90 9.02 -22.60
CA LYS A 54 18.66 9.16 -24.05
C LYS A 54 18.89 10.59 -24.53
#